data_AF-A0A6A6AP64-F1
#
_entry.id   AF-A0A6A6AP64-F1
#
_cell.length_a   1.000
_cell.length_b   1.000
_cell.length_c   1.000
_cell.angle_alpha   90.00
_cell.angle_beta   90.00
_cell.angle_gamma   90.00
#
_symmetry.space_group_name_H-M   'P 1'
#
loop_
_entity.id
_entity.type
_entity.pdbx_description
1 polymer ?
#
loop_
_entity_poly.entity_id
_entity_poly.type
_entity_poly.pdbx_seq_one_letter_code
_entity_poly.pdbx_strand_id
1 'polypeptide(L)'
;MRSKPDEGEEPHGCHCIYTRSTAPANSRVRLLHSLLVILLSWSSLFGGVSAHGHRSALLLPVVPEQDTLAWKGSPLLLDNRPPPLIPLFMPSLHIVHDASKALSAPPSKRSITTDPKVSATAFTVPSAFDTGMSNNFSTSCSAYLNRLRQNKDFNDCHPFSLLLQTSSGFFDASRSFLRITQTLDATCGVNVKQCTATLDGLARELVTDTACKTDYDNDNPIVLQAYNGLIAYEASYQASCLKSDTGNYCFADAVSNTTSTTDSYPYYLPIGQILPGGSRPTCNTCLQDAMAIFASFAGNHTQPISKTYTSAAQQLAISCGKDFVSTTAAPLKGAATTSTPAALTPTLTLLLMFILYFFQ
;
A
#
# COMPACT_ATOMS: atom_id res chain seq x y z
N MET A 1 -10.92 -35.97 50.30
CA MET A 1 -10.81 -36.79 51.54
C MET A 1 -10.41 -38.19 51.09
N ARG A 2 -9.12 -38.56 51.15
CA ARG A 2 -8.44 -39.27 52.28
C ARG A 2 -8.91 -40.74 52.28
N SER A 3 -8.13 -41.80 52.05
CA SER A 3 -6.71 -42.09 52.34
C SER A 3 -6.15 -43.20 51.43
N LYS A 4 -4.82 -43.19 51.23
CA LYS A 4 -3.90 -44.35 51.05
C LYS A 4 -3.09 -44.45 52.38
N PRO A 5 -2.04 -45.29 52.58
CA PRO A 5 -1.64 -46.65 52.15
C PRO A 5 -1.24 -47.54 53.38
N ASP A 6 -0.80 -48.79 53.17
CA ASP A 6 0.43 -49.45 53.72
C ASP A 6 0.47 -50.90 53.18
N GLU A 7 1.58 -51.64 53.00
CA GLU A 7 2.89 -51.63 53.67
C GLU A 7 3.91 -52.51 52.87
N GLY A 8 5.21 -52.16 52.96
CA GLY A 8 6.40 -53.05 53.06
C GLY A 8 6.86 -53.89 51.85
N GLU A 9 8.14 -54.17 51.62
CA GLU A 9 9.39 -53.84 52.34
C GLU A 9 10.60 -54.15 51.42
N GLU A 10 11.73 -53.53 51.75
CA GLU A 10 13.09 -53.44 51.17
C GLU A 10 13.91 -54.78 51.28
N PRO A 11 15.28 -54.87 51.19
CA PRO A 11 16.37 -54.00 50.69
C PRO A 11 17.54 -54.76 49.94
N HIS A 12 18.67 -54.06 49.75
CA HIS A 12 20.07 -54.49 49.52
C HIS A 12 20.53 -54.48 48.04
N GLY A 13 21.71 -53.96 47.64
CA GLY A 13 22.93 -53.53 48.33
C GLY A 13 24.02 -53.28 47.28
N CYS A 14 25.13 -52.66 47.71
CA CYS A 14 26.11 -51.86 46.97
C CYS A 14 27.18 -52.59 46.11
N HIS A 15 27.97 -51.74 45.41
CA HIS A 15 29.42 -51.80 45.07
C HIS A 15 29.89 -52.06 43.61
N CYS A 16 30.33 -50.96 42.97
CA CYS A 16 31.68 -50.64 42.46
C CYS A 16 32.54 -51.58 41.56
N ILE A 17 32.99 -50.96 40.45
CA ILE A 17 34.35 -50.92 39.85
C ILE A 17 34.71 -51.93 38.72
N TYR A 18 34.93 -51.34 37.53
CA TYR A 18 35.93 -51.62 36.48
C TYR A 18 36.27 -53.08 36.10
N THR A 19 36.06 -53.45 34.83
CA THR A 19 37.15 -53.61 33.84
C THR A 19 36.65 -53.90 32.42
N ARG A 20 37.23 -53.12 31.51
CA ARG A 20 37.52 -53.32 30.08
C ARG A 20 37.30 -54.72 29.49
N SER A 21 36.48 -54.81 28.44
CA SER A 21 36.66 -55.82 27.38
C SER A 21 36.56 -55.17 26.00
N THR A 22 37.66 -55.26 25.26
CA THR A 22 37.87 -54.77 23.90
C THR A 22 37.32 -55.78 22.89
N ALA A 23 36.47 -55.33 21.97
CA ALA A 23 36.04 -56.10 20.79
C ALA A 23 36.17 -55.23 19.52
N PRO A 24 36.42 -55.84 18.34
CA PRO A 24 37.34 -55.31 17.34
C PRO A 24 36.73 -54.27 16.37
N ALA A 25 37.63 -53.48 15.78
CA ALA A 25 37.40 -52.30 14.93
C ALA A 25 36.58 -52.51 13.64
N ASN A 26 36.14 -53.74 13.32
CA ASN A 26 35.39 -54.04 12.09
C ASN A 26 33.86 -53.92 12.21
N SER A 27 33.32 -53.70 13.41
CA SER A 27 31.86 -53.52 13.62
C SER A 27 31.40 -52.09 13.31
N ARG A 28 32.24 -51.09 13.60
CA ARG A 28 31.89 -49.67 13.43
C ARG A 28 31.81 -49.23 11.97
N VAL A 29 32.62 -49.82 11.09
CA VAL A 29 32.61 -49.54 9.64
C VAL A 29 31.34 -50.10 8.97
N ARG A 30 30.86 -51.28 9.40
CA ARG A 30 29.59 -51.84 8.91
C ARG A 30 28.39 -51.02 9.37
N LEU A 31 28.39 -50.56 10.63
CA LEU A 31 27.32 -49.73 11.17
C LEU A 31 27.25 -48.35 10.47
N LEU A 32 28.40 -47.76 10.13
CA LEU A 32 28.49 -46.52 9.37
C LEU A 32 28.01 -46.70 7.92
N HIS A 33 28.37 -47.79 7.25
CA HIS A 33 27.86 -48.08 5.91
C HIS A 33 26.34 -48.34 5.92
N SER A 34 25.81 -49.04 6.91
CA SER A 34 24.35 -49.22 7.04
C SER A 34 23.62 -47.90 7.28
N LEU A 35 24.16 -46.99 8.10
CA LEU A 35 23.57 -45.66 8.31
C LEU A 35 23.66 -44.77 7.07
N LEU A 36 24.75 -44.85 6.31
CA LEU A 36 24.92 -44.08 5.06
C LEU A 36 23.97 -44.55 3.95
N VAL A 37 23.71 -45.86 3.85
CA VAL A 37 22.74 -46.43 2.90
C VAL A 37 21.30 -46.04 3.29
N ILE A 38 20.99 -45.99 4.59
CA ILE A 38 19.67 -45.53 5.06
C ILE A 38 19.47 -44.03 4.75
N LEU A 39 20.48 -43.19 5.00
CA LEU A 39 20.42 -41.75 4.71
C LEU A 39 20.32 -41.45 3.20
N LEU A 40 20.99 -42.22 2.34
CA LEU A 40 20.91 -42.06 0.88
C LEU A 40 19.59 -42.60 0.29
N SER A 41 18.90 -43.52 0.99
CA SER A 41 17.59 -44.02 0.60
C SER A 41 16.42 -43.06 0.92
N TRP A 42 16.64 -42.09 1.84
CA TRP A 42 15.62 -41.12 2.25
C TRP A 42 15.61 -39.83 1.41
N SER A 43 16.65 -39.60 0.60
CA SER A 43 16.73 -38.46 -0.33
C SER A 43 15.92 -38.62 -1.62
N SER A 44 15.19 -39.72 -1.80
CA SER A 44 14.41 -39.99 -3.03
C SER A 44 12.89 -39.87 -2.86
N LEU A 45 12.38 -39.27 -1.76
CA LEU A 45 10.93 -39.17 -1.48
C LEU A 45 10.39 -37.75 -1.29
N PHE A 46 11.07 -36.72 -1.79
CA PHE A 46 10.47 -35.38 -1.96
C PHE A 46 10.47 -34.95 -3.42
N GLY A 47 9.72 -35.70 -4.24
CA GLY A 47 9.23 -35.21 -5.52
C GLY A 47 8.11 -34.19 -5.27
N GLY A 48 8.27 -32.98 -5.80
CA GLY A 48 7.33 -31.89 -5.64
C GLY A 48 5.93 -32.25 -6.15
N VAL A 49 4.94 -32.09 -5.26
CA VAL A 49 3.53 -32.04 -5.65
C VAL A 49 3.29 -30.70 -6.33
N SER A 50 3.44 -30.65 -7.65
CA SER A 50 2.77 -29.65 -8.47
C SER A 50 1.29 -30.00 -8.49
N ALA A 51 0.49 -29.21 -7.76
CA ALA A 51 -0.96 -29.20 -7.91
C ALA A 51 -1.30 -28.60 -9.28
N HIS A 52 -1.35 -29.46 -10.30
CA HIS A 52 -1.88 -29.16 -11.62
C HIS A 52 -3.41 -29.21 -11.54
N GLY A 53 -4.02 -28.07 -11.20
CA GLY A 53 -5.46 -27.89 -11.28
C GLY A 53 -5.89 -27.79 -12.74
N HIS A 54 -6.18 -28.93 -13.36
CA HIS A 54 -6.95 -29.03 -14.60
C HIS A 54 -8.32 -28.36 -14.39
N ARG A 55 -8.49 -27.16 -14.97
CA ARG A 55 -9.82 -26.66 -15.30
C ARG A 55 -10.05 -26.92 -16.78
N SER A 56 -10.92 -27.88 -17.02
CA SER A 56 -11.46 -28.27 -18.31
C SER A 56 -11.85 -27.04 -19.13
N ALA A 57 -11.35 -27.02 -20.37
CA ALA A 57 -11.87 -26.18 -21.43
C ALA A 57 -13.35 -26.51 -21.64
N LEU A 58 -14.22 -25.62 -21.18
CA LEU A 58 -15.62 -25.60 -21.56
C LEU A 58 -15.76 -24.70 -22.78
N LEU A 59 -16.29 -25.31 -23.81
CA LEU A 59 -16.70 -24.76 -25.08
C LEU A 59 -17.55 -23.48 -24.88
N LEU A 60 -17.23 -22.47 -25.70
CA LEU A 60 -18.07 -21.32 -25.97
C LEU A 60 -19.52 -21.76 -26.29
N PRO A 61 -20.55 -21.24 -25.60
CA PRO A 61 -21.85 -21.11 -26.21
C PRO A 61 -21.93 -19.75 -26.90
N VAL A 62 -22.22 -19.82 -28.18
CA VAL A 62 -22.74 -18.76 -29.04
C VAL A 62 -23.79 -17.93 -28.28
N VAL A 63 -23.59 -16.62 -28.22
CA VAL A 63 -24.58 -15.65 -27.74
C VAL A 63 -25.74 -15.63 -28.74
N PRO A 64 -26.99 -15.95 -28.35
CA PRO A 64 -28.13 -15.59 -29.15
C PRO A 64 -28.45 -14.11 -28.92
N GLU A 65 -28.58 -13.42 -30.05
CA GLU A 65 -29.25 -12.16 -30.25
C GLU A 65 -30.57 -12.10 -29.46
N GLN A 66 -30.69 -11.13 -28.57
CA GLN A 66 -31.97 -10.73 -28.00
C GLN A 66 -31.97 -9.21 -27.80
N ASP A 67 -32.43 -8.56 -28.86
CA ASP A 67 -33.13 -7.30 -28.82
C ASP A 67 -34.18 -7.28 -27.70
N THR A 68 -34.46 -6.06 -27.21
CA THR A 68 -35.51 -5.67 -26.24
C THR A 68 -35.08 -5.39 -24.80
N LEU A 69 -34.11 -4.47 -24.62
CA LEU A 69 -34.15 -3.55 -23.48
C LEU A 69 -34.73 -2.20 -23.93
N ALA A 70 -36.03 -2.21 -24.23
CA ALA A 70 -36.78 -0.99 -24.50
C ALA A 70 -36.96 -0.20 -23.19
N TRP A 71 -36.21 0.89 -23.06
CA TRP A 71 -36.36 1.87 -21.99
C TRP A 71 -37.79 2.41 -21.95
N LYS A 72 -38.50 2.15 -20.85
CA LYS A 72 -39.85 2.68 -20.57
C LYS A 72 -39.75 3.90 -19.64
N GLY A 73 -38.99 4.89 -20.06
CA GLY A 73 -38.90 6.21 -19.43
C GLY A 73 -39.28 7.29 -20.42
N SER A 74 -39.80 8.42 -19.92
CA SER A 74 -40.09 9.60 -20.75
C SER A 74 -38.86 10.01 -21.57
N PRO A 75 -39.00 10.45 -22.82
CA PRO A 75 -37.86 10.85 -23.63
C PRO A 75 -37.09 11.98 -22.94
N LEU A 76 -35.78 11.80 -22.78
CA LEU A 76 -34.88 12.87 -22.37
C LEU A 76 -35.02 14.02 -23.38
N LEU A 77 -35.52 15.16 -22.90
CA LEU A 77 -35.58 16.39 -23.68
C LEU A 77 -34.14 16.86 -23.91
N LEU A 78 -33.61 16.59 -25.10
CA LEU A 78 -32.30 17.07 -25.52
C LEU A 78 -32.42 18.57 -25.80
N ASP A 79 -31.79 19.40 -24.95
CA ASP A 79 -31.77 20.84 -25.11
C ASP A 79 -30.86 21.23 -26.28
N ASN A 80 -31.45 21.40 -27.46
CA ASN A 80 -30.77 21.84 -28.69
C ASN A 80 -30.66 23.37 -28.78
N ARG A 81 -30.76 24.11 -27.66
CA ARG A 81 -30.55 25.56 -27.70
C ARG A 81 -29.11 25.88 -28.10
N PRO A 82 -28.90 26.78 -29.08
CA PRO A 82 -27.57 27.29 -29.36
C PRO A 82 -27.05 28.04 -28.12
N PRO A 83 -25.72 27.99 -27.85
CA PRO A 83 -25.14 28.73 -26.74
C PRO A 83 -25.51 30.22 -26.86
N PRO A 84 -25.82 30.90 -25.74
CA PRO A 84 -26.14 32.32 -25.78
C PRO A 84 -24.97 33.09 -26.41
N LEU A 85 -25.27 33.91 -27.41
CA LEU A 85 -24.32 34.85 -27.99
C LEU A 85 -23.91 35.83 -26.89
N ILE A 86 -22.65 35.73 -26.46
CA ILE A 86 -22.05 36.68 -25.52
C ILE A 86 -22.01 38.05 -26.24
N PRO A 87 -22.65 39.10 -25.72
CA PRO A 87 -22.49 40.44 -26.27
C PRO A 87 -21.03 40.88 -26.03
N LEU A 88 -20.27 41.04 -27.11
CA LEU A 88 -19.00 41.76 -27.10
C LEU A 88 -19.26 43.24 -26.79
N PHE A 89 -19.42 43.56 -25.52
CA PHE A 89 -19.30 44.91 -25.00
C PHE A 89 -18.15 44.95 -23.99
N MET A 90 -16.94 45.06 -24.51
CA MET A 90 -15.84 45.71 -23.81
C MET A 90 -15.44 46.94 -24.62
N PRO A 91 -15.37 48.14 -24.01
CA PRO A 91 -14.82 49.32 -24.68
C PRO A 91 -13.31 49.16 -24.89
N SER A 92 -12.82 49.50 -26.08
CA SER A 92 -11.39 49.63 -26.35
C SER A 92 -10.78 50.71 -25.45
N LEU A 93 -9.89 50.33 -24.53
CA LEU A 93 -9.02 51.28 -23.86
C LEU A 93 -7.94 51.73 -24.86
N HIS A 94 -8.14 52.92 -25.43
CA HIS A 94 -7.09 53.69 -26.07
C HIS A 94 -6.05 54.07 -25.00
N ILE A 95 -4.91 53.38 -24.97
CA ILE A 95 -3.71 53.89 -24.30
C ILE A 95 -2.78 54.42 -25.38
N VAL A 96 -2.87 55.73 -25.59
CA VAL A 96 -1.79 56.52 -26.20
C VAL A 96 -0.97 57.06 -25.03
N HIS A 97 0.30 56.69 -24.92
CA HIS A 97 1.42 57.62 -24.74
C HIS A 97 2.79 56.92 -24.70
N ASP A 98 3.60 57.31 -25.68
CA ASP A 98 5.06 57.47 -25.70
C ASP A 98 5.99 56.38 -25.16
N ALA A 99 6.53 55.61 -26.11
CA ALA A 99 7.82 54.95 -25.97
C ALA A 99 8.95 55.96 -26.23
N SER A 100 9.49 56.59 -25.18
CA SER A 100 10.90 56.97 -25.14
C SER A 100 11.33 57.30 -23.71
N LYS A 101 12.48 56.74 -23.32
CA LYS A 101 13.20 56.88 -22.03
C LYS A 101 12.67 56.06 -20.85
N ALA A 102 13.34 54.93 -20.59
CA ALA A 102 14.09 54.72 -19.35
C ALA A 102 14.81 53.36 -19.40
N LEU A 103 16.07 53.36 -19.85
CA LEU A 103 17.02 52.34 -19.42
C LEU A 103 17.34 52.60 -17.94
N SER A 104 17.34 51.53 -17.14
CA SER A 104 17.78 51.41 -15.73
C SER A 104 16.68 51.51 -14.65
N ALA A 105 16.13 50.36 -14.26
CA ALA A 105 15.56 50.15 -12.93
C ALA A 105 15.79 48.68 -12.46
N PRO A 106 16.21 48.44 -11.19
CA PRO A 106 16.55 47.11 -10.65
C PRO A 106 15.32 46.21 -10.40
N PRO A 107 15.48 44.88 -10.19
CA PRO A 107 14.37 43.94 -10.19
C PRO A 107 13.39 44.21 -9.03
N SER A 108 12.16 44.57 -9.39
CA SER A 108 11.08 44.81 -8.45
C SER A 108 10.54 43.49 -7.90
N LYS A 109 10.50 43.37 -6.56
CA LYS A 109 9.77 42.31 -5.85
C LYS A 109 8.29 42.41 -6.24
N ARG A 110 7.73 41.38 -6.88
CA ARG A 110 6.28 41.26 -7.08
C ARG A 110 5.60 41.09 -5.71
N SER A 111 5.11 42.19 -5.16
CA SER A 111 4.11 42.16 -4.09
C SER A 111 2.76 41.88 -4.73
N ILE A 112 2.11 40.77 -4.33
CA ILE A 112 0.73 40.48 -4.71
C ILE A 112 -0.14 41.45 -3.90
N THR A 113 -0.76 42.41 -4.57
CA THR A 113 -1.81 43.25 -3.98
C THR A 113 -3.05 42.38 -3.76
N THR A 114 -3.34 42.04 -2.51
CA THR A 114 -4.62 41.43 -2.12
C THR A 114 -5.70 42.51 -2.12
N ASP A 115 -6.73 42.30 -2.94
CA ASP A 115 -7.96 43.09 -2.93
C ASP A 115 -8.61 43.02 -1.52
N PRO A 116 -8.79 44.14 -0.80
CA PRO A 116 -9.33 44.14 0.55
C PRO A 116 -10.85 43.87 0.60
N LYS A 117 -11.51 43.62 -0.54
CA LYS A 117 -12.97 43.43 -0.61
C LYS A 117 -13.43 42.01 -0.95
N VAL A 118 -12.53 41.04 -1.00
CA VAL A 118 -12.89 39.62 -0.88
C VAL A 118 -12.91 39.31 0.61
N SER A 119 -14.09 38.97 1.16
CA SER A 119 -14.14 38.32 2.46
C SER A 119 -13.23 37.10 2.38
N ALA A 120 -12.07 37.17 3.04
CA ALA A 120 -11.12 36.09 3.15
C ALA A 120 -11.84 34.94 3.86
N THR A 121 -12.59 34.13 3.12
CA THR A 121 -13.05 32.85 3.64
C THR A 121 -11.77 32.09 3.86
N ALA A 122 -11.32 32.04 5.12
CA ALA A 122 -10.13 31.34 5.52
C ALA A 122 -10.20 29.93 4.93
N PHE A 123 -9.10 29.49 4.31
CA PHE A 123 -9.02 28.12 3.80
C PHE A 123 -9.16 27.15 4.98
N THR A 124 -10.20 26.33 4.96
CA THR A 124 -10.39 25.25 5.92
C THR A 124 -9.82 23.96 5.32
N VAL A 125 -8.97 23.28 6.07
CA VAL A 125 -8.42 21.97 5.65
C VAL A 125 -9.59 20.99 5.50
N PRO A 126 -9.71 20.29 4.36
CA PRO A 126 -10.77 19.31 4.15
C PRO A 126 -10.76 18.19 5.19
N SER A 127 -11.94 17.63 5.49
CA SER A 127 -12.09 16.52 6.41
C SER A 127 -12.59 15.26 5.69
N ALA A 128 -12.13 14.10 6.16
CA ALA A 128 -12.58 12.83 5.62
C ALA A 128 -14.08 12.62 5.93
N PHE A 129 -14.77 11.99 4.98
CA PHE A 129 -16.22 11.78 5.00
C PHE A 129 -17.01 13.09 5.15
N ASP A 130 -16.54 14.21 4.59
CA ASP A 130 -17.33 15.46 4.58
C ASP A 130 -18.59 15.39 3.68
N THR A 131 -18.64 14.38 2.80
CA THR A 131 -19.79 14.06 1.97
C THR A 131 -20.81 13.24 2.77
N GLY A 132 -22.10 13.44 2.50
CA GLY A 132 -23.14 12.65 3.14
C GLY A 132 -22.98 11.16 2.83
N MET A 133 -22.78 10.34 3.86
CA MET A 133 -22.72 8.88 3.73
C MET A 133 -24.15 8.35 3.54
N SER A 134 -24.55 8.09 2.29
CA SER A 134 -25.85 7.47 1.99
C SER A 134 -25.66 5.97 1.79
N ASN A 135 -25.86 5.17 2.84
CA ASN A 135 -25.98 3.70 2.75
C ASN A 135 -26.84 3.15 3.89
N ASN A 136 -27.37 1.94 3.67
CA ASN A 136 -28.08 1.17 4.68
C ASN A 136 -27.06 0.46 5.60
N PHE A 137 -26.59 1.18 6.62
CA PHE A 137 -25.66 0.64 7.62
C PHE A 137 -26.41 -0.04 8.77
N SER A 138 -25.77 -1.02 9.40
CA SER A 138 -26.21 -1.47 10.73
C SER A 138 -26.19 -0.31 11.76
N THR A 139 -26.96 -0.46 12.83
CA THR A 139 -27.01 0.53 13.91
C THR A 139 -25.64 0.74 14.58
N SER A 140 -24.88 -0.35 14.80
CA SER A 140 -23.53 -0.26 15.37
C SER A 140 -22.57 0.45 14.42
N CYS A 141 -22.66 0.17 13.11
CA CYS A 141 -21.76 0.78 12.14
C CYS A 141 -22.03 2.27 11.95
N SER A 142 -23.30 2.66 11.83
CA SER A 142 -23.67 4.08 11.76
C SER A 142 -23.20 4.86 13.00
N ALA A 143 -23.33 4.28 14.20
CA ALA A 143 -22.80 4.87 15.44
C ALA A 143 -21.27 5.01 15.40
N TYR A 144 -20.56 3.98 14.96
CA TYR A 144 -19.11 4.00 14.80
C TYR A 144 -18.65 5.08 13.80
N LEU A 145 -19.22 5.13 12.60
CA LEU A 145 -18.84 6.10 11.55
C LEU A 145 -19.14 7.55 11.97
N ASN A 146 -20.25 7.77 12.69
CA ASN A 146 -20.55 9.09 13.25
C ASN A 146 -19.51 9.53 14.30
N ARG A 147 -19.08 8.61 15.18
CA ARG A 147 -18.01 8.88 16.15
C ARG A 147 -16.66 9.07 15.47
N LEU A 148 -16.33 8.26 14.47
CA LEU A 148 -15.08 8.37 13.71
C LEU A 148 -14.91 9.78 13.14
N ARG A 149 -15.95 10.30 12.48
CA ARG A 149 -15.94 11.64 11.87
C ARG A 149 -15.85 12.79 12.88
N GLN A 150 -16.32 12.58 14.10
CA GLN A 150 -16.27 13.59 15.17
C GLN A 150 -15.01 13.46 16.02
N ASN A 151 -14.23 12.40 15.86
CA ASN A 151 -13.01 12.16 16.64
C ASN A 151 -11.96 13.22 16.29
N LYS A 152 -11.50 13.96 17.30
CA LYS A 152 -10.52 15.03 17.11
C LYS A 152 -9.16 14.49 16.68
N ASP A 153 -8.67 13.44 17.32
CA ASP A 153 -7.37 12.83 17.01
C ASP A 153 -7.34 12.29 15.57
N PHE A 154 -8.48 11.82 15.06
CA PHE A 154 -8.64 11.44 13.66
C PHE A 154 -8.56 12.66 12.72
N ASN A 155 -9.29 13.72 13.02
CA ASN A 155 -9.36 14.91 12.17
C ASN A 155 -8.06 15.72 12.16
N ASP A 156 -7.35 15.78 13.29
CA ASP A 156 -6.04 16.46 13.42
C ASP A 156 -4.96 15.78 12.58
N CYS A 157 -5.14 14.50 12.21
CA CYS A 157 -4.19 13.74 11.41
C CYS A 157 -4.33 13.95 9.89
N HIS A 158 -5.38 14.67 9.45
CA HIS A 158 -5.64 15.01 8.05
C HIS A 158 -5.38 13.85 7.07
N PRO A 159 -6.08 12.71 7.21
CA PRO A 159 -5.69 11.46 6.56
C PRO A 159 -5.90 11.49 5.05
N PHE A 160 -4.83 11.83 4.31
CA PHE A 160 -4.81 11.86 2.85
C PHE A 160 -5.41 10.61 2.20
N SER A 161 -5.11 9.42 2.74
CA SER A 161 -5.68 8.15 2.31
C SER A 161 -7.22 8.13 2.27
N LEU A 162 -7.87 8.74 3.26
CA LEU A 162 -9.33 8.82 3.33
C LEU A 162 -9.87 10.02 2.56
N LEU A 163 -9.16 11.15 2.57
CA LEU A 163 -9.54 12.35 1.82
C LEU A 163 -9.70 12.06 0.33
N LEU A 164 -8.79 11.26 -0.25
CA LEU A 164 -8.78 10.88 -1.66
C LEU A 164 -10.12 10.34 -2.20
N GLN A 165 -10.95 9.72 -1.36
CA GLN A 165 -12.19 9.08 -1.83
C GLN A 165 -13.43 9.56 -1.08
N THR A 166 -13.29 10.21 0.08
CA THR A 166 -14.42 10.53 0.98
C THR A 166 -14.69 12.02 1.13
N SER A 167 -13.80 12.89 0.62
CA SER A 167 -13.85 14.34 0.86
C SER A 167 -14.12 15.15 -0.40
N SER A 168 -15.30 15.73 -0.49
CA SER A 168 -15.66 16.77 -1.45
C SER A 168 -14.77 18.00 -1.32
N GLY A 169 -14.45 18.43 -0.08
CA GLY A 169 -13.56 19.55 0.16
C GLY A 169 -12.15 19.31 -0.40
N PHE A 170 -11.65 18.07 -0.33
CA PHE A 170 -10.36 17.69 -0.92
C PHE A 170 -10.39 17.75 -2.44
N PHE A 171 -11.46 17.26 -3.07
CA PHE A 171 -11.63 17.37 -4.53
C PHE A 171 -11.81 18.82 -5.00
N ASP A 172 -12.45 19.67 -4.21
CA ASP A 172 -12.52 21.10 -4.52
C ASP A 172 -11.17 21.80 -4.32
N ALA A 173 -10.40 21.40 -3.30
CA ALA A 173 -9.04 21.88 -3.10
C ALA A 173 -8.10 21.45 -4.23
N SER A 174 -8.23 20.24 -4.77
CA SER A 174 -7.39 19.72 -5.86
C SER A 174 -7.54 20.50 -7.18
N ARG A 175 -8.61 21.26 -7.35
CA ARG A 175 -8.82 22.16 -8.51
C ARG A 175 -7.98 23.43 -8.46
N SER A 176 -7.30 23.69 -7.35
CA SER A 176 -6.46 24.87 -7.16
C SER A 176 -5.11 24.46 -6.58
N PHE A 177 -4.04 24.71 -7.33
CA PHE A 177 -2.67 24.39 -6.91
C PHE A 177 -2.33 24.94 -5.51
N LEU A 178 -2.78 26.17 -5.20
CA LEU A 178 -2.59 26.77 -3.88
C LEU A 178 -3.34 25.98 -2.79
N ARG A 179 -4.63 25.69 -2.99
CA ARG A 179 -5.47 25.02 -1.97
C ARG A 179 -5.04 23.59 -1.71
N ILE A 180 -4.65 22.84 -2.75
CA ILE A 180 -4.13 21.49 -2.56
C ILE A 180 -2.79 21.52 -1.83
N THR A 181 -1.91 22.49 -2.14
CA THR A 181 -0.65 22.67 -1.41
C THR A 181 -0.91 22.98 0.07
N GLN A 182 -1.84 23.86 0.39
CA GLN A 182 -2.25 24.14 1.78
C GLN A 182 -2.82 22.91 2.50
N THR A 183 -3.56 22.06 1.78
CA THR A 183 -4.06 20.78 2.32
C THR A 183 -2.92 19.81 2.62
N LEU A 184 -1.95 19.72 1.72
CA LEU A 184 -0.77 18.87 1.87
C LEU A 184 0.17 19.40 2.96
N ASP A 185 0.32 20.71 3.12
CA ASP A 185 1.07 21.29 4.24
C ASP A 185 0.46 20.91 5.59
N ALA A 186 -0.87 20.96 5.71
CA ALA A 186 -1.57 20.51 6.91
C ALA A 186 -1.40 19.01 7.15
N THR A 187 -1.52 18.20 6.10
CA THR A 187 -1.29 16.75 6.15
C THR A 187 0.14 16.43 6.61
N CYS A 188 1.14 16.99 5.94
CA CYS A 188 2.55 16.69 6.14
C CYS A 188 3.14 17.31 7.42
N GLY A 189 2.45 18.28 8.02
CA GLY A 189 2.84 18.91 9.28
C GLY A 189 2.55 18.09 10.55
N VAL A 190 1.85 16.94 10.45
CA VAL A 190 1.45 16.13 11.61
C VAL A 190 2.54 15.15 12.05
N ASN A 191 2.40 14.62 13.27
CA ASN A 191 3.23 13.51 13.74
C ASN A 191 2.75 12.18 13.14
N VAL A 192 3.40 11.75 12.05
CA VAL A 192 3.03 10.53 11.32
C VAL A 192 2.96 9.28 12.19
N LYS A 193 3.85 9.12 13.19
CA LYS A 193 3.85 7.92 14.05
C LYS A 193 2.63 7.89 14.97
N GLN A 194 2.31 9.03 15.59
CA GLN A 194 1.12 9.15 16.42
C GLN A 194 -0.14 8.93 15.59
N CYS A 195 -0.23 9.58 14.42
CA CYS A 195 -1.38 9.45 13.55
C CYS A 195 -1.56 8.04 12.99
N THR A 196 -0.48 7.36 12.60
CA THR A 196 -0.52 5.96 12.17
C THR A 196 -1.07 5.07 13.29
N ALA A 197 -0.57 5.24 14.52
CA ALA A 197 -1.08 4.47 15.67
C ALA A 197 -2.56 4.73 15.96
N THR A 198 -3.01 5.98 15.87
CA THR A 198 -4.43 6.36 16.03
C THR A 198 -5.29 5.72 14.95
N LEU A 199 -4.92 5.86 13.67
CA LEU A 199 -5.70 5.33 12.56
C LEU A 199 -5.71 3.80 12.52
N ASP A 200 -4.60 3.15 12.85
CA ASP A 200 -4.55 1.69 13.03
C ASP A 200 -5.46 1.21 14.16
N GLY A 201 -5.54 1.97 15.26
CA GLY A 201 -6.47 1.72 16.35
C GLY A 201 -7.92 1.76 15.91
N LEU A 202 -8.27 2.81 15.15
CA LEU A 202 -9.60 2.97 14.58
C LEU A 202 -9.91 1.84 13.58
N ALA A 203 -8.96 1.43 12.73
CA ALA A 203 -9.13 0.32 11.80
C ALA A 203 -9.41 -1.01 12.52
N ARG A 204 -8.68 -1.30 13.61
CA ARG A 204 -8.93 -2.49 14.43
C ARG A 204 -10.31 -2.46 15.07
N GLU A 205 -10.75 -1.29 15.55
CA GLU A 205 -12.09 -1.14 16.13
C GLU A 205 -13.19 -1.32 15.08
N LEU A 206 -13.01 -0.82 13.85
CA LEU A 206 -13.99 -0.89 12.77
C LEU A 206 -14.46 -2.32 12.48
N VAL A 207 -13.56 -3.29 12.55
CA VAL A 207 -13.82 -4.71 12.29
C VAL A 207 -14.30 -5.50 13.52
N THR A 208 -14.72 -4.81 14.59
CA THR A 208 -15.36 -5.45 15.76
C THR A 208 -16.88 -5.53 15.63
N ASP A 209 -17.50 -6.51 16.30
CA ASP A 209 -18.96 -6.68 16.31
C ASP A 209 -19.72 -5.45 16.83
N THR A 210 -19.09 -4.66 17.69
CA THR A 210 -19.64 -3.41 18.25
C THR A 210 -19.54 -2.22 17.29
N ALA A 211 -18.86 -2.37 16.16
CA ALA A 211 -18.66 -1.33 15.16
C ALA A 211 -19.28 -1.75 13.83
N CYS A 212 -18.47 -1.93 12.79
CA CYS A 212 -18.91 -2.19 11.42
C CYS A 212 -18.64 -3.63 10.96
N LYS A 213 -18.33 -4.59 11.84
CA LYS A 213 -17.98 -5.95 11.41
C LYS A 213 -19.02 -6.58 10.47
N THR A 214 -20.31 -6.50 10.80
CA THR A 214 -21.37 -7.04 9.91
C THR A 214 -21.37 -6.36 8.54
N ASP A 215 -21.24 -5.03 8.49
CA ASP A 215 -21.21 -4.29 7.22
C ASP A 215 -19.91 -4.53 6.44
N TYR A 216 -18.79 -4.72 7.15
CA TYR A 216 -17.48 -5.06 6.58
C TYR A 216 -17.51 -6.46 5.95
N ASP A 217 -18.05 -7.45 6.67
CA ASP A 217 -18.18 -8.83 6.18
C ASP A 217 -19.17 -8.95 5.01
N ASN A 218 -20.09 -8.00 4.87
CA ASN A 218 -21.02 -7.89 3.74
C ASN A 218 -20.49 -7.01 2.58
N ASP A 219 -19.19 -6.70 2.57
CA ASP A 219 -18.53 -5.89 1.53
C ASP A 219 -19.18 -4.51 1.31
N ASN A 220 -19.68 -3.86 2.37
CA ASN A 220 -20.23 -2.51 2.25
C ASN A 220 -19.13 -1.56 1.74
N PRO A 221 -19.33 -0.86 0.60
CA PRO A 221 -18.27 -0.14 -0.07
C PRO A 221 -17.69 1.01 0.77
N ILE A 222 -18.53 1.71 1.54
CA ILE A 222 -18.05 2.80 2.41
C ILE A 222 -17.25 2.26 3.59
N VAL A 223 -17.65 1.10 4.14
CA VAL A 223 -16.92 0.46 5.25
C VAL A 223 -15.58 -0.09 4.77
N LEU A 224 -15.54 -0.73 3.60
CA LEU A 224 -14.30 -1.18 2.98
C LEU A 224 -13.36 -0.02 2.66
N GLN A 225 -13.91 1.07 2.10
CA GLN A 225 -13.16 2.29 1.81
C GLN A 225 -12.60 2.94 3.09
N ALA A 226 -13.40 2.98 4.16
CA ALA A 226 -12.96 3.47 5.46
C ALA A 226 -11.82 2.61 6.02
N TYR A 227 -12.00 1.28 6.03
CA TYR A 227 -10.99 0.36 6.52
C TYR A 227 -9.67 0.48 5.73
N ASN A 228 -9.74 0.42 4.39
CA ASN A 228 -8.56 0.53 3.53
C ASN A 228 -7.86 1.88 3.69
N GLY A 229 -8.61 2.98 3.80
CA GLY A 229 -8.03 4.30 4.02
C GLY A 229 -7.38 4.45 5.40
N LEU A 230 -7.92 3.82 6.44
CA LEU A 230 -7.32 3.85 7.77
C LEU A 230 -5.98 3.09 7.80
N ILE A 231 -5.93 1.86 7.29
CA ILE A 231 -4.71 1.03 7.33
C ILE A 231 -3.62 1.50 6.35
N ALA A 232 -4.01 2.12 5.24
CA ALA A 232 -3.07 2.63 4.22
C ALA A 232 -2.51 4.02 4.56
N TYR A 233 -2.87 4.61 5.71
CA TYR A 233 -2.52 5.97 6.09
C TYR A 233 -1.03 6.27 5.93
N GLU A 234 -0.16 5.41 6.45
CA GLU A 234 1.28 5.68 6.44
C GLU A 234 1.86 5.72 5.02
N ALA A 235 1.49 4.74 4.18
CA ALA A 235 1.94 4.68 2.79
C ALA A 235 1.44 5.89 1.98
N SER A 236 0.17 6.25 2.15
CA SER A 236 -0.44 7.42 1.52
C SER A 236 0.16 8.73 2.02
N TYR A 237 0.42 8.86 3.31
CA TYR A 237 1.06 10.03 3.91
C TYR A 237 2.44 10.25 3.30
N GLN A 238 3.30 9.22 3.31
CA GLN A 238 4.66 9.33 2.79
C GLN A 238 4.68 9.76 1.32
N ALA A 239 3.80 9.18 0.49
CA ALA A 239 3.71 9.56 -0.92
C ALA A 239 3.16 10.98 -1.11
N SER A 240 2.16 11.39 -0.33
CA SER A 240 1.58 12.74 -0.43
C SER A 240 2.58 13.85 -0.05
N CYS A 241 3.54 13.53 0.82
CA CYS A 241 4.56 14.46 1.30
C CYS A 241 5.83 14.48 0.46
N LEU A 242 5.92 13.68 -0.61
CA LEU A 242 6.99 13.79 -1.58
C LEU A 242 6.98 15.17 -2.24
N LYS A 243 8.18 15.71 -2.44
CA LYS A 243 8.39 16.98 -3.13
C LYS A 243 9.24 16.77 -4.38
N SER A 244 8.92 17.49 -5.44
CA SER A 244 9.72 17.56 -6.65
C SER A 244 10.97 18.40 -6.43
N ASP A 245 11.89 18.40 -7.40
CA ASP A 245 13.15 19.15 -7.33
C ASP A 245 12.93 20.67 -7.23
N THR A 246 11.75 21.17 -7.64
CA THR A 246 11.35 22.57 -7.53
C THR A 246 10.75 22.91 -6.16
N GLY A 247 10.58 21.93 -5.27
CA GLY A 247 10.04 22.09 -3.92
C GLY A 247 8.51 22.03 -3.82
N ASN A 248 7.82 21.79 -4.93
CA ASN A 248 6.37 21.57 -4.94
C ASN A 248 6.04 20.15 -4.46
N TYR A 249 4.85 19.92 -3.89
CA TYR A 249 4.41 18.56 -3.62
C TYR A 249 4.15 17.80 -4.93
N CYS A 250 4.65 16.58 -5.01
CA CYS A 250 4.48 15.70 -6.16
C CYS A 250 3.00 15.44 -6.48
N PHE A 251 2.15 15.31 -5.44
CA PHE A 251 0.71 15.17 -5.66
C PHE A 251 0.06 16.45 -6.19
N ALA A 252 0.49 17.62 -5.72
CA ALA A 252 -0.02 18.91 -6.21
C ALA A 252 0.33 19.13 -7.69
N ASP A 253 1.56 18.81 -8.09
CA ASP A 253 1.99 18.81 -9.50
C ASP A 253 1.14 17.80 -10.30
N ALA A 254 0.91 16.59 -9.77
CA ALA A 254 0.14 15.55 -10.45
C ALA A 254 -1.34 15.92 -10.70
N VAL A 255 -2.04 16.51 -9.72
CA VAL A 255 -3.46 16.89 -9.90
C VAL A 255 -3.64 18.18 -10.71
N SER A 256 -2.61 19.01 -10.80
CA SER A 256 -2.64 20.25 -11.58
C SER A 256 -2.08 20.09 -13.00
N ASN A 257 -1.50 18.94 -13.33
CA ASN A 257 -0.99 18.65 -14.66
C ASN A 257 -2.13 18.43 -15.67
N THR A 258 -2.43 19.45 -16.46
CA THR A 258 -3.45 19.39 -17.52
C THR A 258 -3.01 18.61 -18.75
N THR A 259 -1.72 18.31 -18.88
CA THR A 259 -1.17 17.56 -20.03
C THR A 259 -1.26 16.05 -19.83
N SER A 260 -1.18 15.58 -18.57
CA SER A 260 -1.38 14.18 -18.21
C SER A 260 -2.34 14.08 -17.03
N THR A 261 -3.62 13.85 -17.33
CA THR A 261 -4.69 13.72 -16.33
C THR A 261 -4.59 12.45 -15.48
N THR A 262 -3.71 11.52 -15.86
CA THR A 262 -3.51 10.24 -15.15
C THR A 262 -2.41 10.29 -14.10
N ASP A 263 -1.70 11.42 -13.94
CA ASP A 263 -0.58 11.58 -12.99
C ASP A 263 -1.01 11.38 -11.53
N SER A 264 -2.28 11.63 -11.21
CA SER A 264 -2.81 11.45 -9.86
C SER A 264 -3.21 10.02 -9.54
N TYR A 265 -3.44 9.16 -10.54
CA TYR A 265 -3.98 7.80 -10.34
C TYR A 265 -3.08 6.89 -9.49
N PRO A 266 -1.74 6.93 -9.60
CA PRO A 266 -0.86 6.14 -8.74
C PRO A 266 -1.06 6.38 -7.24
N TYR A 267 -1.51 7.58 -6.83
CA TYR A 267 -1.73 7.90 -5.42
C TYR A 267 -2.95 7.20 -4.80
N TYR A 268 -3.80 6.57 -5.62
CA TYR A 268 -4.92 5.74 -5.18
C TYR A 268 -4.54 4.26 -5.01
N LEU A 269 -3.34 3.85 -5.42
CA LEU A 269 -2.85 2.48 -5.23
C LEU A 269 -2.84 2.05 -3.76
N PRO A 270 -2.38 2.87 -2.80
CA PRO A 270 -2.24 2.43 -1.41
C PRO A 270 -3.56 2.03 -0.75
N ILE A 271 -4.64 2.69 -1.16
CA ILE A 271 -5.99 2.51 -0.64
C ILE A 271 -6.76 1.42 -1.39
N GLY A 272 -6.08 0.65 -2.25
CA GLY A 272 -6.61 -0.55 -2.90
C GLY A 272 -7.28 -0.29 -4.25
N GLN A 273 -7.18 0.91 -4.82
CA GLN A 273 -7.63 1.16 -6.18
C GLN A 273 -6.56 0.71 -7.17
N ILE A 274 -6.95 -0.06 -8.18
CA ILE A 274 -6.03 -0.48 -9.23
C ILE A 274 -5.70 0.68 -10.16
N LEU A 275 -4.49 0.69 -10.72
CA LEU A 275 -4.16 1.62 -11.81
C LEU A 275 -5.03 1.27 -13.04
N PRO A 276 -5.89 2.17 -13.53
CA PRO A 276 -6.75 1.88 -14.67
C PRO A 276 -5.93 1.49 -15.90
N GLY A 277 -6.41 0.48 -16.63
CA GLY A 277 -5.74 0.00 -17.84
C GLY A 277 -5.53 1.12 -18.85
N GLY A 278 -4.30 1.24 -19.37
CA GLY A 278 -3.96 2.27 -20.35
C GLY A 278 -3.61 3.65 -19.77
N SER A 279 -3.63 3.79 -18.43
CA SER A 279 -3.09 4.98 -17.77
C SER A 279 -1.63 5.17 -18.12
N ARG A 280 -1.25 6.38 -18.52
CA ARG A 280 0.12 6.75 -18.88
C ARG A 280 0.53 8.00 -18.12
N PRO A 281 0.74 7.89 -16.79
CA PRO A 281 1.24 9.02 -16.02
C PRO A 281 2.63 9.42 -16.50
N THR A 282 2.99 10.67 -16.26
CA THR A 282 4.30 11.22 -16.60
C THR A 282 5.39 10.44 -15.86
N CYS A 283 6.34 9.89 -16.62
CA CYS A 283 7.47 9.12 -16.09
C CYS A 283 8.54 10.05 -15.50
N ASN A 284 8.29 10.59 -14.32
CA ASN A 284 9.18 11.52 -13.60
C ASN A 284 9.66 10.94 -12.25
N THR A 285 10.55 11.66 -11.57
CA THR A 285 11.10 11.27 -10.26
C THR A 285 10.01 11.13 -9.19
N CYS A 286 9.04 12.04 -9.16
CA CYS A 286 7.88 11.95 -8.27
C CYS A 286 7.13 10.61 -8.38
N LEU A 287 6.87 10.13 -9.60
CA LEU A 287 6.21 8.84 -9.82
C LEU A 287 7.10 7.68 -9.37
N GLN A 288 8.40 7.75 -9.68
CA GLN A 288 9.36 6.73 -9.28
C GLN A 288 9.46 6.62 -7.74
N ASP A 289 9.56 7.74 -7.04
CA ASP A 289 9.66 7.81 -5.58
C ASP A 289 8.36 7.36 -4.91
N ALA A 290 7.20 7.76 -5.43
CA ALA A 290 5.90 7.30 -4.91
C ALA A 290 5.77 5.78 -5.03
N MET A 291 6.15 5.21 -6.18
CA MET A 291 6.15 3.77 -6.37
C MET A 291 7.21 3.06 -5.52
N ALA A 292 8.35 3.69 -5.22
CA ALA A 292 9.34 3.13 -4.29
C ALA A 292 8.80 3.05 -2.85
N ILE A 293 8.08 4.08 -2.40
CA ILE A 293 7.34 4.04 -1.12
C ILE A 293 6.36 2.87 -1.14
N PHE A 294 5.51 2.79 -2.16
CA PHE A 294 4.49 1.74 -2.24
C PHE A 294 5.08 0.33 -2.27
N ALA A 295 6.23 0.15 -2.91
CA ALA A 295 6.97 -1.12 -2.92
C ALA A 295 7.30 -1.61 -1.50
N SER A 296 7.65 -0.68 -0.62
CA SER A 296 8.05 -0.98 0.77
C SER A 296 6.89 -1.46 1.64
N PHE A 297 5.66 -1.06 1.31
CA PHE A 297 4.44 -1.51 1.99
C PHE A 297 3.79 -2.73 1.32
N ALA A 298 4.03 -2.95 0.02
CA ALA A 298 3.41 -4.01 -0.77
C ALA A 298 3.77 -5.43 -0.31
N GLY A 299 4.89 -5.61 0.41
CA GLY A 299 5.24 -6.89 1.01
C GLY A 299 4.30 -7.32 2.16
N ASN A 300 3.58 -6.37 2.76
CA ASN A 300 2.61 -6.68 3.80
C ASN A 300 1.23 -6.98 3.21
N HIS A 301 0.81 -8.25 3.23
CA HIS A 301 -0.48 -8.68 2.71
C HIS A 301 -1.70 -8.12 3.47
N THR A 302 -1.51 -7.55 4.66
CA THR A 302 -2.60 -6.86 5.36
C THR A 302 -2.87 -5.48 4.77
N GLN A 303 -1.95 -4.91 3.97
CA GLN A 303 -2.09 -3.60 3.35
C GLN A 303 -2.79 -3.72 1.98
N PRO A 304 -3.70 -2.80 1.60
CA PRO A 304 -4.41 -2.88 0.32
C PRO A 304 -3.46 -2.80 -0.89
N ILE A 305 -2.37 -2.04 -0.74
CA ILE A 305 -1.30 -1.90 -1.76
C ILE A 305 -0.70 -3.23 -2.22
N SER A 306 -0.71 -4.26 -1.38
CA SER A 306 -0.21 -5.60 -1.75
C SER A 306 -0.98 -6.22 -2.91
N LYS A 307 -2.24 -5.80 -3.13
CA LYS A 307 -3.10 -6.28 -4.23
C LYS A 307 -2.98 -5.44 -5.50
N THR A 308 -2.53 -4.19 -5.40
CA THR A 308 -2.54 -3.21 -6.49
C THR A 308 -1.14 -2.88 -7.03
N TYR A 309 -0.09 -3.08 -6.23
CA TYR A 309 1.28 -2.68 -6.57
C TYR A 309 1.81 -3.38 -7.81
N THR A 310 1.82 -4.72 -7.82
CA THR A 310 2.50 -5.51 -8.86
C THR A 310 1.93 -5.22 -10.25
N SER A 311 0.60 -5.18 -10.39
CA SER A 311 -0.05 -4.89 -11.66
C SER A 311 0.16 -3.44 -12.11
N ALA A 312 0.20 -2.48 -11.20
CA ALA A 312 0.53 -1.09 -11.51
C ALA A 312 2.00 -0.96 -11.94
N ALA A 313 2.94 -1.57 -11.21
CA ALA A 313 4.36 -1.52 -11.53
C ALA A 313 4.67 -2.15 -12.89
N GLN A 314 4.00 -3.25 -13.24
CA GLN A 314 4.11 -3.85 -14.58
C GLN A 314 3.61 -2.91 -15.68
N GLN A 315 2.47 -2.25 -15.48
CA GLN A 315 1.94 -1.26 -16.44
C GLN A 315 2.90 -0.08 -16.61
N LEU A 316 3.46 0.44 -15.51
CA LEU A 316 4.44 1.52 -15.55
C LEU A 316 5.75 1.09 -16.20
N ALA A 317 6.22 -0.14 -15.99
CA ALA A 317 7.40 -0.66 -16.66
C ALA A 317 7.22 -0.72 -18.19
N ILE A 318 5.99 -0.99 -18.67
CA ILE A 318 5.65 -0.98 -20.10
C ILE A 318 5.68 0.45 -20.66
N SER A 319 5.15 1.44 -19.93
CA SER A 319 5.05 2.82 -20.44
C SER A 319 6.30 3.67 -20.22
N CYS A 320 7.02 3.45 -19.11
CA CYS A 320 8.15 4.25 -18.66
C CYS A 320 9.51 3.57 -18.82
N GLY A 321 9.52 2.27 -19.17
CA GLY A 321 10.73 1.47 -19.32
C GLY A 321 10.94 0.49 -18.17
N LYS A 322 11.59 -0.64 -18.48
CA LYS A 322 11.70 -1.82 -17.60
C LYS A 322 12.39 -1.58 -16.26
N ASP A 323 13.25 -0.57 -16.17
CA ASP A 323 14.03 -0.25 -14.96
C ASP A 323 13.48 0.96 -14.19
N PHE A 324 12.31 1.47 -14.59
CA PHE A 324 11.73 2.67 -13.99
C PHE A 324 11.23 2.42 -12.55
N VAL A 325 10.52 1.32 -12.32
CA VAL A 325 10.02 0.91 -11.00
C VAL A 325 10.27 -0.58 -10.77
N SER A 326 10.45 -0.98 -9.51
CA SER A 326 10.52 -2.40 -9.16
C SER A 326 9.17 -3.06 -9.42
N THR A 327 9.14 -4.16 -10.17
CA THR A 327 7.91 -4.93 -10.39
C THR A 327 7.62 -5.92 -9.26
N THR A 328 8.55 -6.05 -8.30
CA THR A 328 8.40 -6.92 -7.12
C THR A 328 8.28 -6.06 -5.87
N ALA A 329 7.33 -6.41 -5.01
CA ALA A 329 7.22 -5.82 -3.68
C ALA A 329 8.51 -6.06 -2.88
N ALA A 330 8.92 -5.09 -2.07
CA ALA A 330 10.06 -5.30 -1.19
C ALA A 330 9.71 -6.43 -0.20
N PRO A 331 10.64 -7.36 0.10
CA PRO A 331 10.41 -8.33 1.15
C PRO A 331 10.12 -7.57 2.45
N LEU A 332 9.16 -8.08 3.23
CA LEU A 332 8.94 -7.60 4.60
C LEU A 332 10.31 -7.55 5.29
N LYS A 333 10.61 -6.46 6.01
CA LYS A 333 11.72 -6.42 6.97
C LYS A 333 11.38 -7.36 8.13
N GLY A 334 11.32 -8.66 7.87
CA GLY A 334 11.41 -9.69 8.89
C GLY A 334 12.79 -9.58 9.52
N ALA A 335 12.86 -9.74 10.84
CA ALA A 335 14.11 -9.81 11.58
C ALA A 335 15.16 -10.55 10.75
N ALA A 336 16.29 -9.90 10.47
CA ALA A 336 17.36 -10.48 9.71
C ALA A 336 17.69 -11.86 10.27
N THR A 337 17.23 -12.91 9.60
CA THR A 337 17.95 -14.18 9.68
C THR A 337 19.26 -13.85 9.01
N THR A 338 20.30 -13.74 9.84
CA THR A 338 21.67 -13.68 9.40
C THR A 338 21.88 -14.83 8.42
N SER A 339 21.85 -14.52 7.13
CA SER A 339 22.39 -15.36 6.08
C SER A 339 23.88 -15.42 6.35
N THR A 340 24.27 -16.31 7.24
CA THR A 340 25.64 -16.78 7.29
C THR A 340 25.95 -17.31 5.89
N PRO A 341 26.95 -16.76 5.18
CA PRO A 341 27.41 -17.42 3.98
C PRO A 341 27.84 -18.81 4.41
N ALA A 342 27.23 -19.84 3.82
CA ALA A 342 27.65 -21.21 4.01
C ALA A 342 29.13 -21.30 3.60
N ALA A 343 30.01 -21.30 4.60
CA ALA A 343 31.43 -21.57 4.42
C ALA A 343 31.57 -23.05 4.05
N LEU A 344 31.57 -23.33 2.76
CA LEU A 344 31.81 -24.65 2.17
C LEU A 344 33.28 -25.10 2.31
N THR A 345 33.94 -24.92 3.46
CA THR A 345 35.30 -25.46 3.66
C THR A 345 35.66 -25.58 5.14
N PRO A 346 35.32 -26.69 5.80
CA PRO A 346 36.30 -27.32 6.71
C PRO A 346 36.47 -28.83 6.50
N THR A 347 35.82 -29.43 5.50
CA THR A 347 35.92 -30.87 5.23
C THR A 347 37.10 -31.25 4.34
N LEU A 348 37.56 -30.34 3.47
CA LEU A 348 38.69 -30.61 2.56
C LEU A 348 40.05 -30.66 3.28
N THR A 349 40.23 -29.86 4.34
CA THR A 349 41.48 -29.84 5.14
C THR A 349 41.64 -31.09 6.01
N LEU A 350 40.54 -31.61 6.57
CA LEU A 350 40.54 -32.85 7.35
C LEU A 350 40.81 -34.08 6.48
N LEU A 351 40.28 -34.12 5.25
CA LEU A 351 40.54 -35.21 4.31
C LEU A 351 42.01 -35.24 3.86
N LEU A 352 42.62 -34.07 3.64
CA LEU A 352 44.00 -33.96 3.19
C LEU A 352 45.01 -34.30 4.31
N MET A 353 44.72 -33.95 5.56
CA MET A 353 45.51 -34.41 6.72
C MET A 353 45.42 -35.92 6.93
N PHE A 354 44.25 -36.53 6.71
CA PHE A 354 44.06 -37.96 6.88
C PHE A 354 44.82 -38.77 5.81
N ILE A 355 44.84 -38.29 4.56
CA ILE A 355 45.61 -38.92 3.49
C ILE A 355 47.11 -38.84 3.77
N LEU A 356 47.62 -37.67 4.18
CA LEU A 356 49.06 -37.51 4.48
C LEU A 356 49.52 -38.35 5.68
N TYR A 357 48.65 -38.63 6.64
CA TYR A 357 48.96 -39.47 7.81
C TYR A 357 49.04 -40.97 7.47
N PHE A 358 48.34 -41.44 6.42
CA PHE A 358 48.37 -42.85 6.01
C PHE A 358 49.51 -43.20 5.06
N PHE A 359 50.17 -42.18 4.46
CA PHE A 359 51.29 -42.35 3.53
C PHE A 359 52.65 -41.97 4.14
N GLN A 360 52.73 -41.85 5.47
CA GLN A 360 53.96 -41.88 6.27
C GLN A 360 54.01 -43.18 7.07
#